data_AF-A0A957T551-F1
#
_entry.id   AF-A0A957T551-F1
#
_cell.length_a   1.000
_cell.length_b   1.000
_cell.length_c   1.000
_cell.angle_alpha   90.00
_cell.angle_beta   90.00
_cell.angle_gamma   90.00
#
_symmetry.space_group_name_H-M   'P 1'
#
loop_
_entity.id
_entity.type
_entity.pdbx_description
1 polymer ?
#
loop_
_entity_poly.entity_id
_entity_poly.type
_entity_poly.pdbx_seq_one_letter_code
_entity_poly.pdbx_strand_id
1 'polypeptide(L)'
;LDYTDCPADEAGNVQSLAAMGMGDDTSPMITEVTVLLEAVDGRTKMVLTLAGIPADSPGASGWEQALDKMVAYAERSLVPDA
;
A
#
# COMPACT_ATOMS: atom_id res chain seq x y z
N LEU A 1 -10.04 4.00 -9.38
CA LEU A 1 -10.07 4.73 -8.10
C LEU A 1 -8.65 5.21 -7.89
N ASP A 2 -8.39 6.49 -8.13
CA ASP A 2 -7.12 7.13 -7.79
C ASP A 2 -7.21 7.54 -6.33
N TYR A 3 -6.72 6.69 -5.44
CA TYR A 3 -6.63 6.99 -4.02
C TYR A 3 -5.24 7.57 -3.75
N THR A 4 -5.18 8.89 -3.57
CA THR A 4 -3.98 9.60 -3.13
C THR A 4 -4.20 10.06 -1.70
N ASP A 5 -3.40 9.57 -0.77
CA ASP A 5 -3.35 10.03 0.61
C ASP A 5 -2.14 10.96 0.78
N CYS A 6 -2.31 12.05 1.52
CA CYS A 6 -1.26 13.03 1.73
C CYS A 6 -1.39 13.66 3.13
N PRO A 7 -0.30 13.79 3.89
CA PRO A 7 -0.35 14.50 5.15
C PRO A 7 -0.79 15.95 4.92
N ALA A 8 -1.77 16.42 5.69
CA ALA A 8 -2.31 17.77 5.56
C ALA A 8 -2.56 18.41 6.92
N ASP A 9 -2.52 19.75 6.98
CA ASP A 9 -2.95 20.53 8.14
C ASP A 9 -4.49 20.49 8.33
N GLU A 10 -4.97 21.10 9.42
CA GLU A 10 -6.40 21.19 9.73
C GLU A 10 -7.22 21.94 8.67
N ALA A 11 -6.56 22.73 7.80
CA ALA A 11 -7.17 23.44 6.70
C ALA A 11 -7.10 22.66 5.36
N GLY A 12 -6.51 21.47 5.36
CA GLY A 12 -6.36 20.61 4.19
C GLY A 12 -5.17 20.96 3.29
N ASN A 13 -4.23 21.80 3.75
CA ASN A 13 -3.01 22.07 3.00
C ASN A 13 -2.01 20.93 3.19
N VAL A 14 -1.45 20.43 2.07
CA VAL A 14 -0.41 19.39 2.09
C VAL A 14 0.79 19.85 2.92
N GLN A 15 1.21 19.02 3.87
CA GLN A 15 2.37 19.25 4.73
C GLN A 15 3.46 18.21 4.47
N SER A 16 4.72 18.64 4.52
CA SER A 16 5.85 17.71 4.54
C SER A 16 5.95 16.98 5.88
N LEU A 17 6.53 15.79 5.86
CA LEU A 17 6.78 15.01 7.09
C LEU A 17 7.69 15.77 8.07
N ALA A 18 8.61 16.58 7.55
CA ALA A 18 9.46 17.47 8.34
C ALA A 18 8.64 18.55 9.09
N ALA A 19 7.62 19.14 8.44
CA ALA A 19 6.72 20.11 9.08
C ALA A 19 5.90 19.49 10.22
N MET A 20 5.65 18.17 10.16
CA MET A 20 4.98 17.39 11.21
C MET A 20 5.94 16.88 12.29
N GLY A 21 7.21 17.27 12.26
CA GLY A 21 8.22 16.84 13.24
C GLY A 21 8.63 15.37 13.11
N MET A 22 8.32 14.71 11.98
CA MET A 22 8.55 13.28 11.75
C MET A 22 9.91 12.96 11.11
N GLY A 23 10.94 13.77 11.36
CA GLY A 23 12.30 13.54 10.84
C GLY A 23 12.55 14.14 9.47
N ASP A 24 13.74 13.89 8.92
CA ASP A 24 14.22 14.50 7.69
C ASP A 24 13.43 14.06 6.45
N ASP A 25 13.36 15.00 5.51
CA ASP A 25 12.55 15.08 4.28
C ASP A 25 12.89 14.00 3.21
N THR A 26 13.45 12.86 3.63
CA THR A 26 14.05 11.86 2.75
C THR A 26 13.08 10.75 2.34
N SER A 27 11.96 10.59 3.04
CA SER A 27 10.91 9.66 2.62
C SER A 27 10.12 10.27 1.47
N PRO A 28 10.06 9.60 0.30
CA PRO A 28 9.30 10.09 -0.84
C PRO A 28 7.84 10.34 -0.46
N MET A 29 7.35 11.55 -0.71
CA MET A 29 5.95 11.94 -0.45
C MET A 29 4.95 11.21 -1.37
N ILE A 30 5.45 10.48 -2.37
CA ILE A 30 4.67 9.74 -3.34
C ILE A 30 5.13 8.28 -3.31
N THR A 31 4.18 7.39 -3.04
CA THR A 31 4.35 5.96 -3.28
C THR A 31 3.70 5.62 -4.61
N GLU A 32 4.45 5.04 -5.53
CA GLU A 32 3.92 4.45 -6.75
C GLU A 32 3.72 2.95 -6.56
N VAL A 33 2.51 2.48 -6.88
CA VAL A 33 2.12 1.07 -6.75
C VAL A 33 1.80 0.53 -8.13
N THR A 34 2.62 -0.41 -8.61
CA THR A 34 2.34 -1.16 -9.84
C THR A 34 1.84 -2.55 -9.50
N VAL A 35 0.68 -2.92 -10.03
CA VAL A 35 0.05 -4.23 -9.83
C VAL A 35 -0.03 -4.96 -11.17
N LEU A 36 0.62 -6.12 -11.27
CA LEU A 36 0.50 -7.03 -12.40
C LEU A 36 -0.22 -8.30 -11.95
N LEU A 37 -1.28 -8.66 -12.66
CA LEU A 37 -2.07 -9.86 -12.42
C LEU A 37 -1.98 -10.81 -13.61
N GLU A 38 -1.69 -12.08 -13.31
CA GLU A 38 -1.58 -13.15 -14.29
C GLU A 38 -2.40 -14.35 -13.82
N ALA A 39 -3.20 -14.94 -14.71
CA ALA A 39 -3.90 -16.19 -14.42
C ALA A 39 -2.92 -17.37 -14.55
N VAL A 40 -2.79 -18.18 -13.49
CA VAL A 40 -1.88 -19.34 -13.43
C VAL A 40 -2.60 -20.49 -12.75
N ASP A 41 -2.81 -21.61 -13.45
CA ASP A 41 -3.39 -22.87 -12.91
C ASP A 41 -4.68 -22.69 -12.10
N GLY A 42 -5.61 -21.86 -12.60
CA GLY A 42 -6.88 -21.57 -11.93
C GLY A 42 -6.75 -20.68 -10.68
N ARG A 43 -5.58 -20.09 -10.46
CA ARG A 43 -5.27 -19.08 -9.43
C ARG A 43 -4.82 -17.78 -10.10
N THR A 44 -4.61 -16.76 -9.27
CA THR A 44 -4.04 -15.48 -9.68
C THR A 44 -2.65 -15.33 -9.09
N LYS A 45 -1.66 -15.15 -9.96
CA LYS A 45 -0.33 -14.67 -9.58
C LYS A 45 -0.36 -13.14 -9.63
N MET A 46 0.02 -12.52 -8.52
CA MET A 46 0.15 -11.08 -8.42
C MET A 46 1.61 -10.70 -8.20
N VAL A 47 2.09 -9.71 -8.96
CA VAL A 47 3.37 -9.04 -8.71
C VAL A 47 3.05 -7.61 -8.32
N LEU A 48 3.42 -7.23 -7.10
CA LEU A 48 3.28 -5.88 -6.56
C LEU A 48 4.66 -5.22 -6.53
N THR A 49 4.81 -4.06 -7.16
CA THR A 49 6.02 -3.23 -7.05
C THR A 49 5.67 -1.93 -6.35
N LEU A 50 6.34 -1.66 -5.23
CA LEU A 50 6.18 -0.45 -4.42
C LEU A 50 7.44 0.41 -4.59
N ALA A 51 7.31 1.54 -5.29
CA ALA A 51 8.37 2.54 -5.39
C ALA A 51 8.06 3.69 -4.43
N GLY A 52 9.09 4.22 -3.78
CA GLY A 52 8.94 5.30 -2.80
C GLY A 52 8.81 4.83 -1.34
N ILE A 53 8.82 3.51 -1.09
CA ILE A 53 8.84 2.93 0.26
C ILE A 53 10.21 2.29 0.49
N PRO A 54 11.00 2.76 1.48
CA PRO A 54 12.25 2.11 1.85
C PRO A 54 12.04 0.66 2.28
N ALA A 55 12.95 -0.23 1.87
CA ALA A 55 13.01 -1.58 2.39
C ALA A 55 13.19 -1.55 3.92
N ASP A 56 12.65 -2.54 4.62
CA ASP A 56 12.67 -2.66 6.08
C ASP A 56 12.01 -1.50 6.86
N SER A 57 11.23 -0.65 6.17
CA SER A 57 10.45 0.40 6.82
C SER A 57 9.15 -0.14 7.42
N PRO A 58 8.55 0.55 8.40
CA PRO A 58 7.19 0.27 8.85
C PRO A 58 6.19 0.23 7.69
N GLY A 59 6.39 1.08 6.67
CA GLY A 59 5.58 1.08 5.44
C GLY A 59 5.63 -0.26 4.70
N ALA A 60 6.82 -0.84 4.53
CA ALA A 60 6.98 -2.15 3.90
C ALA A 60 6.24 -3.25 4.69
N SER A 61 6.43 -3.31 6.01
CA SER A 61 5.74 -4.31 6.86
C SER A 61 4.22 -4.12 6.90
N GLY A 62 3.74 -2.88 6.75
CA GLY A 62 2.32 -2.58 6.65
C GLY A 62 1.69 -3.13 5.37
N TRP A 63 2.42 -3.04 4.24
CA TRP A 63 1.99 -3.62 2.96
C TRP A 63 1.97 -5.14 3.00
N GLU A 64 2.97 -5.79 3.60
CA GLU A 64 2.97 -7.25 3.79
C GLU A 64 1.72 -7.71 4.55
N GLN A 65 1.41 -7.07 5.68
CA GLN A 65 0.20 -7.37 6.46
C GLN A 65 -1.10 -7.13 5.68
N ALA A 66 -1.14 -6.09 4.84
CA ALA A 66 -2.30 -5.81 4.01
C ALA A 66 -2.52 -6.91 2.96
N LEU A 67 -1.43 -7.41 2.36
CA LEU A 67 -1.46 -8.52 1.40
C LEU A 67 -1.92 -9.82 2.07
N ASP A 68 -1.46 -10.12 3.28
CA ASP A 68 -1.93 -11.28 4.05
C ASP A 68 -3.44 -11.22 4.29
N LYS A 69 -3.95 -10.05 4.70
CA LYS A 69 -5.39 -9.83 4.88
C LYS A 69 -6.17 -9.97 3.58
N MET A 70 -5.60 -9.49 2.47
CA MET A 70 -6.20 -9.61 1.14
C MET A 70 -6.30 -11.09 0.73
N VAL A 71 -5.26 -11.89 0.95
CA VAL A 71 -5.29 -13.33 0.69
C VAL A 71 -6.38 -14.00 1.52
N ALA A 72 -6.40 -13.75 2.84
CA ALA A 72 -7.42 -14.31 3.73
C ALA A 72 -8.85 -13.91 3.31
N TYR A 73 -9.03 -12.67 2.86
CA TYR A 73 -10.31 -12.20 2.32
C TYR A 73 -10.68 -12.94 1.02
N ALA A 74 -9.75 -13.02 0.06
CA ALA A 74 -9.99 -13.68 -1.22
C ALA A 74 -10.34 -15.16 -1.04
N GLU A 75 -9.65 -15.86 -0.15
CA GLU A 75 -9.94 -17.26 0.19
C GLU A 75 -11.33 -17.42 0.81
N ARG A 76 -11.73 -16.52 1.72
CA ARG A 76 -13.07 -16.51 2.31
C ARG A 76 -14.14 -16.26 1.25
N SER A 77 -13.91 -15.30 0.36
CA SER A 77 -14.86 -14.90 -0.68
C SER A 77 -15.00 -15.91 -1.82
N LEU A 78 -14.12 -16.92 -1.90
CA LEU A 78 -14.24 -18.04 -2.84
C LEU A 78 -15.17 -19.16 -2.34
N VAL A 79 -15.61 -19.11 -1.08
CA VAL A 79 -16.69 -19.96 -0.57
C VAL A 79 -18.01 -19.23 -0.81
N PRO A 80 -18.90 -19.70 -1.69
CA PRO A 80 -20.23 -19.13 -1.82
C PRO A 80 -20.96 -19.29 -0.48
N ASP A 81 -21.75 -18.29 -0.07
CA ASP A 81 -22.68 -18.44 1.05
C ASP A 81 -23.43 -19.79 0.91
N ALA A 82 -23.23 -20.67 1.89
CA ALA A 82 -23.92 -21.95 2.01
C ALA A 82 -25.30 -21.78 2.63
#